data_AF-A0A2V0PFF2-F1
#
_entry.id   AF-A0A2V0PFF2-F1
#
_cell.length_a   1.000
_cell.length_b   1.000
_cell.length_c   1.000
_cell.angle_alpha   90.00
_cell.angle_beta   90.00
_cell.angle_gamma   90.00
#
_symmetry.space_group_name_H-M   'P 1'
#
loop_
_entity.id
_entity.type
_entity.pdbx_description
1 polymer ?
#
loop_
_entity_poly.entity_id
_entity_poly.type
_entity_poly.pdbx_seq_one_letter_code
_entity_poly.pdbx_strand_id
1 'polypeptide(L)'
;MGLEAPPADGGAGARPRGRASAAGDDGWPAGGASQPPNHQQQQQQQQQQQQQQQQQQQQQQQKPPPPQPPQPAGCGSLRRCGCALPLQRSLRIDSAAAFYAALALPVLLWWACVGAGTGEFTSLPRKRVLHLLVGFDKLVLRRAGPAIPFAPLVGRVLFSLLADAAAAAAARRAGARGAAAAPRARVQLATLAGSAAGAYLAITGVRIALYFAHSAFLASSRLRGMQVVSDHLVLAGAMVAALHSELLCALSDARHAAAERAGAARAVGVAGAGLLVAGAAALMALTAADIFFTAKYFHYPLETLLGAFVAFILFHMPLIAWLTWCRERSAREAAAAPAAGPDAA
;
A
#
# COMPACT_ATOMS: atom_id res chain seq x y z
N MET A 1 -12.81 -40.11 30.70
CA MET A 1 -13.99 -39.23 30.55
C MET A 1 -13.92 -38.63 29.16
N GLY A 2 -14.59 -39.30 28.21
CA GLY A 2 -14.68 -38.87 26.83
C GLY A 2 -15.82 -37.87 26.68
N LEU A 3 -15.58 -36.80 25.93
CA LEU A 3 -16.60 -35.91 25.44
C LEU A 3 -16.56 -36.02 23.91
N GLU A 4 -17.48 -36.84 23.40
CA GLU A 4 -17.81 -36.92 21.97
C GLU A 4 -18.47 -35.60 21.54
N ALA A 5 -17.97 -35.03 20.45
CA ALA A 5 -18.60 -33.91 19.77
C ALA A 5 -19.56 -34.43 18.69
N PRO A 6 -20.76 -33.82 18.53
CA PRO A 6 -21.74 -34.25 17.53
C PRO A 6 -21.34 -33.82 16.10
N PRO A 7 -21.81 -34.56 15.06
CA PRO A 7 -21.56 -34.21 13.66
C PRO A 7 -22.40 -32.99 13.22
N ALA A 8 -21.78 -32.12 12.42
CA ALA A 8 -22.44 -31.00 11.77
C ALA A 8 -23.14 -31.48 10.48
N ASP A 9 -24.47 -31.46 10.49
CA ASP A 9 -25.34 -31.76 9.37
C ASP A 9 -25.22 -30.75 8.23
N GLY A 10 -25.40 -31.27 7.01
CA GLY A 10 -25.38 -30.53 5.76
C GLY A 10 -26.61 -29.64 5.56
N GLY A 11 -26.36 -28.38 5.21
CA GLY A 11 -27.37 -27.45 4.70
C GLY A 11 -27.31 -27.35 3.19
N ALA A 12 -28.07 -28.20 2.50
CA ALA A 12 -28.39 -28.04 1.10
C ALA A 12 -29.57 -27.05 0.94
N GLY A 13 -29.48 -26.17 -0.06
CA GLY A 13 -30.64 -25.62 -0.76
C GLY A 13 -31.15 -24.26 -0.32
N ALA A 14 -31.01 -23.27 -1.22
CA ALA A 14 -32.10 -22.33 -1.55
C ALA A 14 -31.71 -21.50 -2.78
N ARG A 15 -32.29 -21.85 -3.94
CA ARG A 15 -32.41 -20.94 -5.09
C ARG A 15 -33.59 -19.99 -4.83
N PRO A 16 -33.48 -18.68 -5.08
CA PRO A 16 -34.66 -17.85 -5.25
C PRO A 16 -35.17 -17.96 -6.70
N ARG A 17 -36.39 -18.52 -6.83
CA ARG A 17 -37.28 -18.43 -7.99
C ARG A 17 -38.48 -17.56 -7.59
N GLY A 18 -39.00 -16.77 -8.54
CA GLY A 18 -40.29 -16.06 -8.47
C GLY A 18 -40.13 -14.56 -8.23
N ARG A 19 -40.82 -13.63 -8.89
CA ARG A 19 -42.13 -13.60 -9.59
C ARG A 19 -42.10 -12.44 -10.60
N ALA A 20 -42.74 -12.53 -11.79
CA ALA A 20 -44.14 -12.14 -12.11
C ALA A 20 -44.49 -10.70 -11.66
N SER A 21 -45.26 -9.84 -12.33
CA SER A 21 -46.01 -9.80 -13.59
C SER A 21 -46.57 -8.37 -13.64
N ALA A 22 -46.59 -7.73 -14.79
CA ALA A 22 -47.51 -6.64 -15.14
C ALA A 22 -47.55 -6.64 -16.68
N ALA A 23 -48.55 -7.21 -17.36
CA ALA A 23 -49.95 -6.79 -17.43
C ALA A 23 -50.07 -5.32 -17.86
N GLY A 24 -50.03 -5.11 -19.16
CA GLY A 24 -50.31 -3.88 -19.87
C GLY A 24 -50.95 -4.26 -21.19
N ASP A 25 -52.24 -4.57 -21.08
CA ASP A 25 -53.22 -4.68 -22.16
C ASP A 25 -53.44 -3.30 -22.79
N ASP A 26 -53.88 -3.27 -24.05
CA ASP A 26 -54.61 -2.20 -24.75
C ASP A 26 -54.13 -1.98 -26.21
N GLY A 27 -55.01 -2.36 -27.15
CA GLY A 27 -55.21 -1.58 -28.37
C GLY A 27 -54.63 -2.15 -29.66
N TRP A 28 -55.37 -3.07 -30.28
CA TRP A 28 -55.28 -3.34 -31.72
C TRP A 28 -56.00 -2.24 -32.53
N PRO A 29 -55.36 -1.55 -33.47
CA PRO A 29 -56.05 -1.01 -34.63
C PRO A 29 -55.93 -1.99 -35.81
N ALA A 30 -57.09 -2.36 -36.34
CA ALA A 30 -57.26 -3.04 -37.60
C ALA A 30 -56.80 -2.20 -38.79
N GLY A 31 -56.38 -2.87 -39.85
CA GLY A 31 -56.55 -2.39 -41.22
C GLY A 31 -55.38 -1.61 -41.81
N GLY A 32 -54.53 -2.31 -42.55
CA GLY A 32 -53.57 -1.70 -43.45
C GLY A 32 -52.82 -2.77 -44.22
N ALA A 33 -53.39 -3.21 -45.34
CA ALA A 33 -52.72 -4.07 -46.31
C ALA A 33 -51.54 -3.31 -46.93
N SER A 34 -50.38 -3.38 -46.28
CA SER A 34 -49.11 -2.85 -46.79
C SER A 34 -48.60 -3.78 -47.89
N GLN A 35 -48.53 -3.23 -49.11
CA GLN A 35 -47.89 -3.88 -50.25
C GLN A 35 -46.50 -4.39 -49.86
N PRO A 36 -46.12 -5.61 -50.29
CA PRO A 36 -44.78 -6.14 -50.02
C PRO A 36 -43.74 -5.18 -50.63
N PRO A 37 -42.72 -4.77 -49.86
CA PRO A 37 -41.68 -3.89 -50.37
C PRO A 37 -40.98 -4.54 -51.56
N ASN A 38 -40.78 -3.75 -52.61
CA ASN A 38 -40.24 -4.18 -53.89
C ASN A 38 -38.77 -4.64 -53.71
N HIS A 39 -38.57 -5.90 -53.34
CA HIS A 39 -37.26 -6.48 -52.98
C HIS A 39 -36.20 -6.32 -54.07
N GLN A 40 -36.61 -6.17 -55.33
CA GLN A 40 -35.69 -5.96 -56.44
C GLN A 40 -34.97 -4.61 -56.37
N GLN A 41 -35.64 -3.57 -55.88
CA GLN A 41 -35.02 -2.24 -55.75
C GLN A 41 -34.06 -2.17 -54.55
N GLN A 42 -34.35 -2.94 -53.50
CA GLN A 42 -33.49 -3.03 -52.32
C GLN A 42 -32.19 -3.80 -52.60
N GLN A 43 -32.22 -4.81 -53.48
CA GLN A 43 -31.02 -5.55 -53.90
C GLN A 43 -30.08 -4.69 -54.77
N GLN A 44 -30.62 -3.83 -55.65
CA GLN A 44 -29.79 -2.90 -56.44
C GLN A 44 -29.09 -1.86 -55.57
N GLN A 45 -29.75 -1.36 -54.51
CA GLN A 45 -29.14 -0.41 -53.58
C GLN A 45 -28.00 -1.04 -52.75
N GLN A 46 -28.11 -2.33 -52.39
CA GLN A 46 -27.06 -3.04 -51.69
C GLN A 46 -25.80 -3.27 -52.55
N GLN A 47 -25.95 -3.55 -53.85
CA GLN A 47 -24.79 -3.69 -54.75
C GLN A 47 -24.05 -2.36 -54.96
N GLN A 48 -24.76 -1.23 -55.02
CA GLN A 48 -24.10 0.09 -55.12
C GLN A 48 -23.32 0.45 -53.84
N GLN A 49 -23.81 0.09 -52.65
CA GLN A 49 -23.07 0.32 -51.41
C GLN A 49 -21.78 -0.51 -51.31
N GLN A 50 -21.79 -1.76 -51.80
CA GLN A 50 -20.56 -2.56 -51.81
C GLN A 50 -19.49 -2.01 -52.75
N GLN A 51 -19.87 -1.46 -53.92
CA GLN A 51 -18.89 -0.83 -54.82
C GLN A 51 -18.27 0.45 -54.23
N GLN A 52 -19.04 1.27 -53.49
CA GLN A 52 -18.47 2.44 -52.83
C GLN A 52 -17.48 2.09 -51.70
N GLN A 53 -17.72 1.00 -50.95
CA GLN A 53 -16.77 0.56 -49.93
C GLN A 53 -15.44 0.05 -50.51
N GLN A 54 -15.47 -0.64 -51.67
CA GLN A 54 -14.22 -1.07 -52.32
C GLN A 54 -13.39 0.11 -52.85
N GLN A 55 -14.01 1.18 -53.37
CA GLN A 55 -13.27 2.37 -53.80
C GLN A 55 -12.62 3.12 -52.62
N GLN A 56 -13.25 3.17 -51.44
CA GLN A 56 -12.62 3.80 -50.27
C GLN A 56 -11.42 3.01 -49.72
N GLN A 57 -11.44 1.68 -49.78
CA GLN A 57 -10.28 0.88 -49.37
C GLN A 57 -9.07 1.04 -50.31
N GLN A 58 -9.28 1.19 -51.62
CA GLN A 58 -8.17 1.43 -52.55
C GLN A 58 -7.54 2.81 -52.38
N GLN A 59 -8.30 3.85 -52.00
CA GLN A 59 -7.71 5.16 -51.72
C GLN A 59 -6.89 5.19 -50.42
N GLN A 60 -7.20 4.36 -49.42
CA GLN A 60 -6.38 4.30 -48.20
C GLN A 60 -5.04 3.59 -48.40
N GLN A 61 -4.92 2.65 -49.34
CA GLN A 61 -3.63 2.00 -49.64
C GLN A 61 -2.67 2.89 -50.44
N GLN A 62 -3.16 3.91 -51.14
CA GLN A 62 -2.30 4.84 -51.88
C GLN A 62 -1.83 6.04 -51.06
N LYS A 63 -2.25 6.20 -49.80
CA LYS A 63 -1.69 7.27 -48.97
C LYS A 63 -0.23 6.92 -48.68
N PRO A 64 0.76 7.66 -49.24
CA PRO A 64 2.15 7.40 -48.97
C PRO A 64 2.36 7.50 -47.45
N PRO A 65 3.17 6.61 -46.85
CA PRO A 65 3.50 6.76 -45.45
C PRO A 65 4.02 8.18 -45.22
N PRO A 66 3.51 8.91 -44.20
CA PRO A 66 3.98 10.26 -43.93
C PRO A 66 5.52 10.21 -43.81
N PRO A 67 6.24 11.16 -44.42
CA PRO A 67 7.69 11.20 -44.34
C PRO A 67 8.09 11.12 -42.87
N GLN A 68 8.80 10.05 -42.53
CA GLN A 68 9.29 9.87 -41.18
C GLN A 68 10.13 11.11 -40.86
N PRO A 69 9.85 11.81 -39.74
CA PRO A 69 10.69 12.92 -39.32
C PRO A 69 12.13 12.40 -39.28
N PRO A 70 13.10 13.18 -39.81
CA PRO A 70 14.48 12.75 -39.92
C PRO A 70 14.93 12.22 -38.58
N GLN A 71 15.12 10.90 -38.51
CA GLN A 71 15.68 10.29 -37.32
C GLN A 71 17.06 10.92 -37.16
N PRO A 72 17.37 11.53 -36.00
CA PRO A 72 18.65 12.16 -35.78
C PRO A 72 19.74 11.10 -35.95
N ALA A 73 20.34 11.10 -37.13
CA ALA A 73 21.50 10.30 -37.44
C ALA A 73 22.64 10.81 -36.56
N GLY A 74 23.13 9.95 -35.67
CA GLY A 74 24.34 10.25 -34.92
C GLY A 74 24.12 10.96 -33.60
N CYS A 75 23.60 10.24 -32.62
CA CYS A 75 24.37 10.15 -31.38
C CYS A 75 24.30 8.69 -30.93
N GLY A 76 25.46 8.06 -30.83
CA GLY A 76 25.60 6.65 -30.57
C GLY A 76 24.66 6.21 -29.45
N SER A 77 23.99 5.09 -29.70
CA SER A 77 23.49 4.21 -28.67
C SER A 77 24.65 3.82 -27.75
N LEU A 78 25.06 4.74 -26.87
CA LEU A 78 25.32 4.42 -25.48
C LEU A 78 24.00 3.86 -24.99
N ARG A 79 23.81 2.57 -25.29
CA ARG A 79 23.09 1.64 -24.44
C ARG A 79 23.45 2.10 -23.06
N ARG A 80 22.51 2.80 -22.41
CA ARG A 80 22.53 2.94 -20.98
C ARG A 80 22.52 1.48 -20.50
N CYS A 81 23.72 0.93 -20.30
CA CYS A 81 24.07 0.13 -19.12
C CYS A 81 23.95 1.01 -17.87
N GLY A 82 23.00 1.95 -17.86
CA GLY A 82 22.43 2.45 -16.65
C GLY A 82 21.76 1.24 -16.06
N CYS A 83 22.35 0.78 -14.96
CA CYS A 83 21.61 0.23 -13.85
C CYS A 83 20.46 1.20 -13.57
N ALA A 84 19.40 1.15 -14.39
CA ALA A 84 18.21 1.93 -14.19
C ALA A 84 17.70 1.41 -12.87
N LEU A 85 17.87 2.22 -11.84
CA LEU A 85 17.46 1.89 -10.49
C LEU A 85 16.03 1.33 -10.60
N PRO A 86 15.74 0.21 -9.93
CA PRO A 86 14.43 -0.42 -10.00
C PRO A 86 13.35 0.66 -9.81
N LEU A 87 12.41 0.72 -10.77
CA LEU A 87 11.33 1.69 -10.76
C LEU A 87 10.56 1.54 -9.44
N GLN A 88 10.68 2.55 -8.59
CA GLN A 88 9.99 2.58 -7.31
C GLN A 88 8.49 2.76 -7.58
N ARG A 89 7.67 1.82 -7.09
CA ARG A 89 6.21 1.93 -7.23
C ARG A 89 5.70 3.14 -6.45
N SER A 90 4.67 3.77 -7.01
CA SER A 90 3.91 4.86 -6.41
C SER A 90 3.01 4.33 -5.28
N LEU A 91 2.80 5.17 -4.25
CA LEU A 91 1.91 4.84 -3.14
C LEU A 91 0.46 4.92 -3.61
N ARG A 92 -0.24 3.79 -3.59
CA ARG A 92 -1.60 3.66 -4.13
C ARG A 92 -2.59 3.23 -3.06
N ILE A 93 -3.39 4.20 -2.61
CA ILE A 93 -4.59 3.99 -1.81
C ILE A 93 -5.69 4.82 -2.47
N ASP A 94 -6.60 4.15 -3.19
CA ASP A 94 -7.53 4.79 -4.12
C ASP A 94 -8.51 5.75 -3.39
N SER A 95 -8.90 5.41 -2.16
CA SER A 95 -9.77 6.25 -1.34
C SER A 95 -8.97 7.23 -0.49
N ALA A 96 -9.26 8.52 -0.65
CA ALA A 96 -8.71 9.58 0.19
C ALA A 96 -9.04 9.36 1.66
N ALA A 97 -10.29 9.00 1.97
CA ALA A 97 -10.72 8.72 3.32
C ALA A 97 -9.96 7.53 3.92
N ALA A 98 -9.75 6.45 3.15
CA ALA A 98 -8.98 5.30 3.61
C ALA A 98 -7.51 5.66 3.88
N PHE A 99 -6.90 6.48 3.02
CA PHE A 99 -5.54 6.97 3.23
C PHE A 99 -5.43 7.79 4.52
N TYR A 100 -6.29 8.79 4.71
CA TYR A 100 -6.24 9.65 5.90
C TYR A 100 -6.64 8.89 7.17
N ALA A 101 -7.53 7.90 7.09
CA ALA A 101 -7.83 7.02 8.22
C ALA A 101 -6.61 6.18 8.61
N ALA A 102 -5.94 5.54 7.65
CA ALA A 102 -4.72 4.78 7.89
C ALA A 102 -3.55 5.68 8.33
N LEU A 103 -3.57 6.96 7.96
CA LEU A 103 -2.60 7.95 8.41
C LEU A 103 -2.90 8.44 9.85
N ALA A 104 -4.14 8.73 10.19
CA ALA A 104 -4.48 9.30 11.49
C ALA A 104 -4.58 8.25 12.60
N LEU A 105 -5.15 7.07 12.31
CA LEU A 105 -5.52 6.09 13.34
C LEU A 105 -4.33 5.65 14.22
N PRO A 106 -3.15 5.29 13.69
CA PRO A 106 -2.02 4.89 14.53
C PRO A 106 -1.52 6.01 15.45
N VAL A 107 -1.52 7.24 14.96
CA VAL A 107 -1.13 8.44 15.71
C VAL A 107 -2.14 8.72 16.83
N LEU A 108 -3.43 8.67 16.53
CA LEU A 108 -4.49 8.86 17.51
C LEU A 108 -4.46 7.78 18.59
N LEU A 109 -4.24 6.52 18.21
CA LEU A 109 -4.11 5.41 19.15
C LEU A 109 -2.92 5.62 20.09
N TRP A 110 -1.77 6.03 19.56
CA TRP A 110 -0.60 6.33 20.37
C TRP A 110 -0.87 7.49 21.36
N TRP A 111 -1.45 8.60 20.89
CA TRP A 111 -1.83 9.72 21.76
C TRP A 111 -2.87 9.32 22.82
N ALA A 112 -3.83 8.47 22.48
CA ALA A 112 -4.81 7.97 23.43
C ALA A 112 -4.13 7.15 24.54
N CYS A 113 -3.19 6.28 24.21
CA CYS A 113 -2.41 5.52 25.20
C CYS A 113 -1.54 6.41 26.08
N VAL A 114 -0.86 7.41 25.50
CA VAL A 114 -0.10 8.42 26.25
C VAL A 114 -1.01 9.15 27.23
N GLY A 115 -2.10 9.73 26.72
CA GLY A 115 -3.05 10.51 27.52
C GLY A 115 -3.69 9.69 28.64
N ALA A 116 -4.12 8.46 28.36
CA ALA A 116 -4.67 7.55 29.37
C ALA A 116 -3.64 7.21 30.45
N GLY A 117 -2.40 6.88 30.07
CA GLY A 117 -1.33 6.57 31.03
C GLY A 117 -0.97 7.78 31.90
N THR A 118 -0.92 8.97 31.30
CA THR A 118 -0.69 10.24 32.01
C THR A 118 -1.84 10.56 32.98
N GLY A 119 -3.09 10.35 32.57
CA GLY A 119 -4.28 10.57 33.41
C GLY A 119 -4.36 9.61 34.60
N GLU A 120 -3.82 8.40 34.46
CA GLU A 120 -3.74 7.41 35.53
C GLU A 120 -2.42 7.45 36.32
N PHE A 121 -1.61 8.49 36.19
CA PHE A 121 -0.30 8.58 36.86
C PHE A 121 -0.42 8.39 38.38
N THR A 122 0.15 7.31 38.91
CA THR A 122 -0.01 6.93 40.32
C THR A 122 1.10 7.44 41.23
N SER A 123 2.26 7.82 40.67
CA SER A 123 3.54 8.20 41.30
C SER A 123 4.70 7.34 40.81
N LEU A 124 5.91 7.85 40.96
CA LEU A 124 7.13 7.10 40.67
C LEU A 124 7.28 5.91 41.63
N PRO A 125 7.50 4.70 41.12
CA PRO A 125 7.50 3.52 41.94
C PRO A 125 8.73 3.46 42.82
N ARG A 126 8.51 3.27 44.14
CA ARG A 126 9.59 3.01 45.11
C ARG A 126 10.11 1.57 45.06
N LYS A 127 9.37 0.66 44.41
CA LYS A 127 9.69 -0.78 44.25
C LYS A 127 9.49 -1.19 42.79
N ARG A 128 10.09 -2.31 42.36
CA ARG A 128 9.92 -2.81 40.99
C ARG A 128 8.44 -3.04 40.68
N VAL A 129 7.91 -2.36 39.67
CA VAL A 129 6.55 -2.56 39.17
C VAL A 129 6.56 -3.71 38.18
N LEU A 130 5.69 -4.70 38.42
CA LEU A 130 5.38 -5.73 37.43
C LEU A 130 4.18 -5.24 36.62
N HIS A 131 4.33 -5.09 35.31
CA HIS A 131 3.21 -4.81 34.40
C HIS A 131 3.17 -5.88 33.31
N LEU A 132 2.02 -5.99 32.64
CA LEU A 132 1.74 -7.05 31.66
C LEU A 132 2.79 -7.10 30.53
N LEU A 133 3.35 -5.95 30.17
CA LEU A 133 4.32 -5.80 29.07
C LEU A 133 5.78 -5.78 29.51
N VAL A 134 6.10 -6.08 30.77
CA VAL A 134 7.49 -6.08 31.25
C VAL A 134 8.37 -7.07 30.47
N GLY A 135 7.78 -8.18 30.00
CA GLY A 135 8.45 -9.15 29.14
C GLY A 135 8.75 -8.58 27.75
N PHE A 136 7.78 -7.87 27.16
CA PHE A 136 7.95 -7.21 25.86
C PHE A 136 9.00 -6.11 25.93
N ASP A 137 8.96 -5.23 26.94
CA ASP A 137 9.97 -4.20 27.17
C ASP A 137 11.38 -4.83 27.25
N LYS A 138 11.57 -5.79 28.17
CA LYS A 138 12.89 -6.39 28.41
C LYS A 138 13.44 -7.20 27.24
N LEU A 139 12.61 -8.01 26.60
CA LEU A 139 13.06 -8.95 25.57
C LEU A 139 13.10 -8.32 24.19
N VAL A 140 12.16 -7.42 23.90
CA VAL A 140 11.94 -6.90 22.55
C VAL A 140 12.42 -5.45 22.46
N LEU A 141 11.84 -4.52 23.24
CA LEU A 141 12.17 -3.09 23.11
C LEU A 141 13.62 -2.77 23.51
N ARG A 142 14.10 -3.27 24.65
CA ARG A 142 15.47 -2.95 25.11
C ARG A 142 16.55 -3.59 24.26
N ARG A 143 16.33 -4.81 23.79
CA ARG A 143 17.34 -5.57 23.02
C ARG A 143 17.30 -5.26 21.54
N ALA A 144 16.10 -5.14 20.98
CA ALA A 144 15.88 -5.04 19.55
C ALA A 144 15.13 -3.75 19.14
N GLY A 145 14.78 -2.86 20.08
CA GLY A 145 14.03 -1.62 19.83
C GLY A 145 14.42 -0.87 18.55
N PRO A 146 15.70 -0.50 18.38
CA PRO A 146 16.17 0.18 17.18
C PRO A 146 16.03 -0.64 15.90
N ALA A 147 16.05 -1.97 16.00
CA ALA A 147 15.98 -2.90 14.87
C ALA A 147 14.54 -3.30 14.49
N ILE A 148 13.57 -3.17 15.40
CA ILE A 148 12.18 -3.61 15.19
C ILE A 148 11.57 -3.04 13.90
N PRO A 149 11.73 -1.74 13.57
CA PRO A 149 11.15 -1.20 12.34
C PRO A 149 11.74 -1.78 11.05
N PHE A 150 12.95 -2.35 11.10
CA PHE A 150 13.55 -2.99 9.94
C PHE A 150 12.95 -4.37 9.66
N ALA A 151 12.35 -5.04 10.65
CA ALA A 151 11.73 -6.35 10.45
C ALA A 151 10.61 -6.35 9.39
N PRO A 152 9.60 -5.45 9.46
CA PRO A 152 8.58 -5.38 8.41
C PRO A 152 9.14 -4.92 7.06
N LEU A 153 10.14 -4.03 7.03
CA LEU A 153 10.83 -3.65 5.79
C LEU A 153 11.51 -4.84 5.11
N VAL A 154 12.29 -5.63 5.87
CA VAL A 154 12.94 -6.86 5.38
C VAL A 154 11.90 -7.85 4.90
N GLY A 155 10.84 -8.08 5.68
CA GLY A 155 9.74 -8.95 5.28
C GLY A 155 9.09 -8.51 3.97
N ARG A 156 8.91 -7.20 3.76
CA ARG A 156 8.36 -6.62 2.54
C ARG A 156 9.23 -6.83 1.32
N VAL A 157 10.55 -6.67 1.46
CA VAL A 157 11.51 -7.01 0.40
C VAL A 157 11.44 -8.50 0.08
N LEU A 158 11.45 -9.37 1.10
CA LEU A 158 11.39 -10.83 0.92
C LEU A 158 10.09 -11.28 0.23
N PHE A 159 8.92 -10.78 0.65
CA PHE A 159 7.65 -11.13 0.02
C PHE A 159 7.54 -10.65 -1.42
N SER A 160 8.11 -9.49 -1.75
CA SER A 160 8.19 -9.02 -3.14
C SER A 160 9.06 -9.95 -3.99
N LEU A 161 10.23 -10.36 -3.49
CA LEU A 161 11.10 -11.32 -4.18
C LEU A 161 10.41 -12.69 -4.37
N LEU A 162 9.69 -13.18 -3.36
CA LEU A 162 8.93 -14.44 -3.44
C LEU A 162 7.78 -14.35 -4.44
N ALA A 163 7.05 -13.24 -4.47
CA ALA A 163 5.95 -13.02 -5.41
C ALA A 163 6.47 -12.96 -6.86
N ASP A 164 7.62 -12.32 -7.09
CA ASP A 164 8.25 -12.25 -8.41
C ASP A 164 8.79 -13.63 -8.85
N ALA A 165 9.37 -14.40 -7.93
CA ALA A 165 9.79 -15.77 -8.18
C ALA A 165 8.60 -16.68 -8.53
N ALA A 166 7.46 -16.53 -7.85
CA ALA A 166 6.22 -17.25 -8.13
C ALA A 166 5.65 -16.87 -9.51
N ALA A 167 5.67 -15.59 -9.87
CA ALA A 167 5.26 -15.11 -11.20
C ALA A 167 6.15 -15.70 -12.31
N ALA A 168 7.47 -15.67 -12.12
CA ALA A 168 8.42 -16.24 -13.08
C ALA A 168 8.26 -17.77 -13.22
N ALA A 169 7.95 -18.48 -12.13
CA ALA A 169 7.64 -19.91 -12.18
C ALA A 169 6.34 -20.20 -12.95
N ALA A 170 5.29 -19.40 -12.72
CA ALA A 170 4.03 -19.52 -13.46
C ALA A 170 4.22 -19.24 -14.95
N ALA A 171 4.98 -18.18 -15.30
CA ALA A 171 5.31 -17.85 -16.68
C ALA A 171 6.11 -18.96 -17.37
N ARG A 172 7.07 -19.59 -16.70
CA ARG A 172 7.81 -20.75 -17.25
C ARG A 172 6.90 -21.94 -17.53
N ARG A 173 5.94 -22.24 -16.65
CA ARG A 173 4.96 -23.32 -16.86
C ARG A 173 4.03 -23.02 -18.03
N ALA A 174 3.67 -21.76 -18.25
CA ALA A 174 2.88 -21.33 -19.40
C ALA A 174 3.71 -21.33 -20.71
N GLY A 175 4.95 -20.83 -20.66
CA GLY A 175 5.85 -20.67 -21.81
C GLY A 175 6.48 -21.97 -22.31
N ALA A 176 6.50 -23.03 -21.50
CA ALA A 176 6.78 -24.40 -21.98
C ALA A 176 5.80 -24.87 -23.08
N ARG A 177 4.71 -24.13 -23.34
CA ARG A 177 3.75 -24.38 -24.43
C ARG A 177 3.89 -23.47 -25.66
N GLY A 178 4.83 -22.53 -25.70
CA GLY A 178 5.00 -21.65 -26.85
C GLY A 178 5.97 -20.50 -26.58
N ALA A 179 7.25 -20.73 -26.86
CA ALA A 179 8.33 -19.81 -26.54
C ALA A 179 8.43 -18.65 -27.54
N ALA A 180 7.75 -17.55 -27.24
CA ALA A 180 8.21 -16.21 -27.62
C ALA A 180 8.71 -15.51 -26.35
N ALA A 181 9.89 -14.90 -26.44
CA ALA A 181 10.68 -14.38 -25.32
C ALA A 181 9.84 -13.51 -24.37
N ALA A 182 9.45 -14.08 -23.22
CA ALA A 182 8.84 -13.30 -22.15
C ALA A 182 9.85 -12.22 -21.72
N PRO A 183 9.45 -10.93 -21.69
CA PRO A 183 10.34 -9.86 -21.28
C PRO A 183 10.91 -10.21 -19.90
N ARG A 184 12.24 -10.11 -19.75
CA ARG A 184 12.93 -10.32 -18.47
C ARG A 184 12.20 -9.46 -17.42
N ALA A 185 11.47 -10.12 -16.54
CA ALA A 185 10.73 -9.45 -15.48
C ALA A 185 11.75 -8.64 -14.67
N ARG A 186 11.72 -7.32 -14.82
CA ARG A 186 12.51 -6.44 -13.96
C ARG A 186 11.96 -6.65 -12.55
N VAL A 187 12.85 -7.02 -11.62
CA VAL A 187 12.52 -7.06 -10.20
C VAL A 187 11.99 -5.70 -9.81
N GLN A 188 10.70 -5.61 -9.51
CA GLN A 188 10.10 -4.38 -9.03
C GLN A 188 10.24 -4.41 -7.51
N LEU A 189 11.08 -3.51 -6.98
CA LEU A 189 11.18 -3.36 -5.54
C LEU A 189 9.82 -2.97 -4.95
N ALA A 190 9.60 -3.40 -3.71
CA ALA A 190 8.43 -3.05 -2.95
C ALA A 190 8.26 -1.52 -2.86
N THR A 191 7.00 -1.05 -2.82
CA THR A 191 6.63 0.37 -2.88
C THR A 191 7.42 1.22 -1.87
N LEU A 192 8.17 2.22 -2.31
CA LEU A 192 8.91 3.12 -1.40
C LEU A 192 9.97 2.46 -0.47
N ALA A 193 10.42 1.22 -0.70
CA ALA A 193 11.36 0.55 0.21
C ALA A 193 12.67 1.33 0.44
N GLY A 194 13.26 1.89 -0.62
CA GLY A 194 14.48 2.70 -0.51
C GLY A 194 14.26 4.01 0.26
N SER A 195 13.17 4.71 -0.02
CA SER A 195 12.83 5.95 0.72
C SER A 195 12.41 5.68 2.16
N ALA A 196 11.75 4.57 2.46
CA ALA A 196 11.42 4.15 3.82
C ALA A 196 12.70 3.84 4.61
N ALA A 197 13.64 3.09 4.01
CA ALA A 197 14.96 2.86 4.59
C ALA A 197 15.70 4.18 4.86
N GLY A 198 15.67 5.12 3.90
CA GLY A 198 16.24 6.46 4.07
C GLY A 198 15.59 7.23 5.23
N ALA A 199 14.26 7.18 5.34
CA ALA A 199 13.53 7.78 6.46
C ALA A 199 13.93 7.14 7.80
N TYR A 200 14.13 5.81 7.86
CA TYR A 200 14.53 5.12 9.09
C TYR A 200 15.96 5.46 9.49
N LEU A 201 16.86 5.54 8.52
CA LEU A 201 18.23 6.00 8.77
C LEU A 201 18.22 7.44 9.27
N ALA A 202 17.39 8.32 8.71
CA ALA A 202 17.24 9.69 9.18
C ALA A 202 16.68 9.76 10.62
N ILE A 203 15.59 9.04 10.90
CA ILE A 203 14.99 8.94 12.25
C ILE A 203 16.03 8.41 13.25
N THR A 204 16.77 7.36 12.89
CA THR A 204 17.83 6.76 13.71
C THR A 204 18.95 7.77 13.96
N GLY A 205 19.40 8.47 12.91
CA GLY A 205 20.43 9.51 13.01
C GLY A 205 20.03 10.66 13.93
N VAL A 206 18.80 11.17 13.78
CA VAL A 206 18.22 12.21 14.65
C VAL A 206 18.18 11.71 16.10
N ARG A 207 17.77 10.47 16.34
CA ARG A 207 17.75 9.90 17.69
C ARG A 207 19.15 9.80 18.30
N ILE A 208 20.13 9.30 17.55
CA ILE A 208 21.53 9.22 18.01
C ILE A 208 22.04 10.62 18.38
N ALA A 209 21.76 11.63 17.55
CA ALA A 209 22.12 13.01 17.82
C ALA A 209 21.45 13.55 19.10
N LEU A 210 20.15 13.31 19.29
CA LEU A 210 19.42 13.69 20.50
C LEU A 210 20.00 13.01 21.75
N TYR A 211 20.36 11.74 21.66
CA TYR A 211 20.97 11.00 22.77
C TYR A 211 22.33 11.59 23.16
N PHE A 212 23.18 11.91 22.18
CA PHE A 212 24.46 12.57 22.45
C PHE A 212 24.28 13.98 23.03
N ALA A 213 23.35 14.77 22.48
CA ALA A 213 23.05 16.10 22.98
C ALA A 213 22.53 16.04 24.43
N HIS A 214 21.62 15.11 24.73
CA HIS A 214 21.12 14.87 26.07
C HIS A 214 22.23 14.45 27.05
N SER A 215 23.09 13.52 26.63
CA SER A 215 24.22 13.06 27.44
C SER A 215 25.22 14.18 27.73
N ALA A 216 25.54 15.02 26.73
CA ALA A 216 26.42 16.18 26.90
C ALA A 216 25.80 17.25 27.81
N PHE A 217 24.49 17.47 27.71
CA PHE A 217 23.76 18.38 28.60
C PHE A 217 23.75 17.89 30.05
N LEU A 218 23.53 16.60 30.28
CA LEU A 218 23.61 16.01 31.63
C LEU A 218 25.02 16.05 32.22
N ALA A 219 26.05 15.91 31.38
CA ALA A 219 27.44 16.01 31.82
C ALA A 219 27.83 17.44 32.25
N SER A 220 27.30 18.45 31.55
CA SER A 220 27.65 19.87 31.78
C SER A 220 26.76 20.59 32.81
N SER A 221 25.51 20.15 32.98
CA SER A 221 24.58 20.82 33.89
C SER A 221 24.72 20.34 35.34
N ARG A 222 24.59 21.28 36.29
CA ARG A 222 24.39 20.95 37.73
C ARG A 222 23.03 20.28 37.99
N LEU A 223 22.18 20.17 36.97
CA LEU A 223 20.81 19.62 37.00
C LEU A 223 20.79 18.10 36.79
N ARG A 224 21.72 17.35 37.41
CA ARG A 224 21.86 15.88 37.26
C ARG A 224 20.62 15.05 37.66
N GLY A 225 19.52 15.68 38.10
CA GLY A 225 18.27 15.02 38.48
C GLY A 225 17.07 15.31 37.58
N MET A 226 17.14 16.25 36.63
CA MET A 226 16.00 16.57 35.76
C MET A 226 16.16 15.91 34.39
N GLN A 227 15.50 14.78 34.19
CA GLN A 227 15.29 14.21 32.86
C GLN A 227 14.26 15.10 32.13
N VAL A 228 14.75 16.00 31.27
CA VAL A 228 13.90 16.95 30.54
C VAL A 228 13.03 16.23 29.50
N VAL A 229 13.54 15.12 28.95
CA VAL A 229 12.85 14.32 27.95
C VAL A 229 13.15 12.85 28.19
N SER A 230 12.11 12.02 28.28
CA SER A 230 12.23 10.57 28.35
C SER A 230 12.69 9.98 27.01
N ASP A 231 13.88 9.37 26.98
CA ASP A 231 14.35 8.61 25.80
C ASP A 231 13.38 7.48 25.43
N HIS A 232 12.65 6.90 26.39
CA HIS A 232 11.69 5.83 26.12
C HIS A 232 10.51 6.33 25.28
N LEU A 233 9.98 7.52 25.58
CA LEU A 233 8.88 8.12 24.81
C LEU A 233 9.33 8.53 23.41
N VAL A 234 10.53 9.10 23.28
CA VAL A 234 11.11 9.49 22.00
C VAL A 234 11.40 8.26 21.14
N LEU A 235 11.96 7.19 21.73
CA LEU A 235 12.18 5.91 21.06
C LEU A 235 10.86 5.30 20.59
N ALA A 236 9.85 5.24 21.44
CA ALA A 236 8.57 4.67 21.06
C ALA A 236 7.90 5.47 19.94
N GLY A 237 7.92 6.81 19.99
CA GLY A 237 7.39 7.63 18.90
C GLY A 237 8.12 7.41 17.58
N ALA A 238 9.46 7.31 17.61
CA ALA A 238 10.25 6.95 16.43
C ALA A 238 9.87 5.56 15.86
N MET A 239 9.67 4.57 16.73
CA MET A 239 9.25 3.23 16.33
C MET A 239 7.85 3.21 15.74
N VAL A 240 6.88 3.88 16.38
CA VAL A 240 5.50 3.95 15.89
C VAL A 240 5.49 4.66 14.53
N ALA A 241 6.21 5.77 14.37
CA ALA A 241 6.35 6.44 13.07
C ALA A 241 6.89 5.48 11.99
N ALA A 242 7.96 4.75 12.28
CA ALA A 242 8.53 3.82 11.31
C ALA A 242 7.56 2.68 10.95
N LEU A 243 6.97 2.00 11.95
CA LEU A 243 5.97 0.94 11.75
C LEU A 243 4.72 1.43 11.01
N HIS A 244 4.31 2.68 11.26
CA HIS A 244 3.19 3.33 10.60
C HIS A 244 3.46 3.54 9.11
N SER A 245 4.69 3.91 8.76
CA SER A 245 5.10 4.02 7.36
C SER A 245 5.11 2.68 6.64
N GLU A 246 5.58 1.60 7.29
CA GLU A 246 5.52 0.25 6.73
C GLU A 246 4.07 -0.23 6.57
N LEU A 247 3.18 0.09 7.51
CA LEU A 247 1.76 -0.27 7.41
C LEU A 247 1.16 0.29 6.12
N LEU A 248 1.39 1.58 5.82
CA LEU A 248 0.87 2.21 4.61
C LEU A 248 1.53 1.68 3.34
N CYS A 249 2.85 1.43 3.36
CA CYS A 249 3.55 0.83 2.22
C CYS A 249 3.05 -0.60 1.95
N ALA A 250 2.86 -1.41 2.98
CA ALA A 250 2.35 -2.78 2.87
C ALA A 250 0.90 -2.81 2.37
N LEU A 251 0.04 -1.90 2.82
CA LEU A 251 -1.33 -1.74 2.29
C LEU A 251 -1.32 -1.41 0.79
N SER A 252 -0.43 -0.51 0.36
CA SER A 252 -0.24 -0.18 -1.06
C SER A 252 0.29 -1.39 -1.86
N ASP A 253 1.26 -2.12 -1.33
CA ASP A 253 1.81 -3.33 -1.96
C ASP A 253 0.74 -4.43 -2.11
N ALA A 254 -0.12 -4.62 -1.11
CA ALA A 254 -1.26 -5.54 -1.16
C ALA A 254 -2.21 -5.21 -2.31
N ARG A 255 -2.50 -3.91 -2.50
CA ARG A 255 -3.38 -3.42 -3.56
C ARG A 255 -2.79 -3.63 -4.94
N HIS A 256 -1.51 -3.26 -5.13
CA HIS A 256 -0.81 -3.52 -6.39
C HIS A 256 -0.75 -5.02 -6.71
N ALA A 257 -0.45 -5.86 -5.71
CA ALA A 257 -0.43 -7.31 -5.89
C ALA A 257 -1.81 -7.88 -6.27
N ALA A 258 -2.90 -7.32 -5.71
CA ALA A 258 -4.26 -7.73 -6.05
C ALA A 258 -4.68 -7.31 -7.46
N ALA A 259 -4.20 -6.16 -7.95
CA ALA A 259 -4.58 -5.59 -9.24
C ALA A 259 -3.76 -6.16 -10.42
N GLU A 260 -2.45 -6.33 -10.25
CA GLU A 260 -1.54 -6.60 -11.39
C GLU A 260 -1.15 -8.08 -11.52
N ARG A 261 -1.26 -8.86 -10.45
CA ARG A 261 -0.78 -10.25 -10.44
C ARG A 261 -1.93 -11.23 -10.63
N ALA A 262 -1.63 -12.37 -11.26
CA ALA A 262 -2.55 -13.47 -11.44
C ALA A 262 -2.08 -14.73 -10.69
N GLY A 263 -3.03 -15.62 -10.39
CA GLY A 263 -2.76 -16.95 -9.81
C GLY A 263 -1.93 -16.91 -8.53
N ALA A 264 -0.92 -17.78 -8.48
CA ALA A 264 -0.08 -17.97 -7.29
C ALA A 264 0.69 -16.70 -6.86
N ALA A 265 1.13 -15.87 -7.81
CA ALA A 265 1.85 -14.64 -7.48
C ALA A 265 0.97 -13.61 -6.76
N ARG A 266 -0.32 -13.55 -7.13
CA ARG A 266 -1.33 -12.73 -6.42
C ARG A 266 -1.53 -13.24 -5.01
N ALA A 267 -1.72 -14.54 -4.84
CA ALA A 267 -1.94 -15.15 -3.53
C ALA A 267 -0.76 -14.88 -2.58
N VAL A 268 0.48 -15.11 -3.04
CA VAL A 268 1.70 -14.85 -2.25
C VAL A 268 1.82 -13.36 -1.91
N GLY A 269 1.62 -12.47 -2.89
CA GLY A 269 1.72 -11.03 -2.67
C GLY A 269 0.69 -10.50 -1.68
N VAL A 270 -0.58 -10.91 -1.81
CA VAL A 270 -1.66 -10.48 -0.90
C VAL A 270 -1.47 -11.07 0.50
N ALA A 271 -1.14 -12.36 0.62
CA ALA A 271 -0.92 -13.00 1.92
C ALA A 271 0.29 -12.40 2.65
N GLY A 272 1.40 -12.20 1.93
CA GLY A 272 2.60 -11.58 2.48
C GLY A 272 2.36 -10.16 2.96
N ALA A 273 1.70 -9.33 2.13
CA ALA A 273 1.34 -7.98 2.53
C ALA A 273 0.34 -7.95 3.70
N GLY A 274 -0.64 -8.86 3.73
CA GLY A 274 -1.57 -9.01 4.85
C GLY A 274 -0.86 -9.36 6.17
N LEU A 275 0.12 -10.28 6.13
CA LEU A 275 0.92 -10.62 7.30
C LEU A 275 1.75 -9.43 7.80
N LEU A 276 2.32 -8.65 6.89
CA LEU A 276 3.08 -7.44 7.24
C LEU A 276 2.20 -6.36 7.86
N VAL A 277 1.00 -6.15 7.30
CA VAL A 277 0.01 -5.22 7.85
C VAL A 277 -0.38 -5.63 9.26
N ALA A 278 -0.72 -6.91 9.46
CA ALA A 278 -1.10 -7.43 10.78
C ALA A 278 0.07 -7.35 11.78
N GLY A 279 1.28 -7.72 11.35
CA GLY A 279 2.48 -7.66 12.19
C GLY A 279 2.85 -6.23 12.59
N ALA A 280 2.83 -5.28 11.65
CA ALA A 280 3.09 -3.88 11.93
C ALA A 280 2.02 -3.30 12.89
N ALA A 281 0.73 -3.60 12.65
CA ALA A 281 -0.36 -3.18 13.54
C ALA A 281 -0.21 -3.75 14.95
N ALA A 282 0.12 -5.04 15.09
CA ALA A 282 0.35 -5.67 16.39
C ALA A 282 1.53 -5.05 17.13
N LEU A 283 2.66 -4.82 16.45
CA LEU A 283 3.83 -4.16 17.03
C LEU A 283 3.54 -2.72 17.46
N MET A 284 2.75 -1.97 16.67
CA MET A 284 2.31 -0.63 17.05
C MET A 284 1.41 -0.66 18.29
N ALA A 285 0.44 -1.59 18.35
CA ALA A 285 -0.44 -1.72 19.51
C ALA A 285 0.32 -2.09 20.78
N LEU A 286 1.29 -3.02 20.69
CA LEU A 286 2.16 -3.40 21.81
C LEU A 286 3.04 -2.23 22.25
N THR A 287 3.59 -1.47 21.31
CA THR A 287 4.40 -0.27 21.61
C THR A 287 3.56 0.82 22.28
N ALA A 288 2.35 1.07 21.78
CA ALA A 288 1.43 2.04 22.37
C ALA A 288 1.01 1.63 23.79
N ALA A 289 0.72 0.34 24.01
CA ALA A 289 0.39 -0.19 25.32
C ALA A 289 1.59 -0.15 26.30
N ASP A 290 2.81 -0.37 25.81
CA ASP A 290 4.02 -0.19 26.63
C ASP A 290 4.20 1.28 27.05
N ILE A 291 3.88 2.21 26.15
CA ILE A 291 3.89 3.63 26.45
C ILE A 291 2.82 4.04 27.46
N PHE A 292 1.65 3.41 27.46
CA PHE A 292 0.66 3.61 28.52
C PHE A 292 1.27 3.30 29.90
N PHE A 293 1.93 2.14 30.06
CA PHE A 293 2.57 1.79 31.33
C PHE A 293 3.75 2.70 31.66
N THR A 294 4.48 3.15 30.64
CA THR A 294 5.59 4.09 30.77
C THR A 294 5.13 5.44 31.30
N ALA A 295 4.07 6.00 30.71
CA ALA A 295 3.44 7.22 31.16
C ALA A 295 2.86 7.11 32.58
N LYS A 296 2.25 5.95 32.91
CA LYS A 296 1.60 5.72 34.20
C LYS A 296 2.58 5.62 35.37
N TYR A 297 3.69 4.93 35.17
CA TYR A 297 4.60 4.55 36.26
C TYR A 297 5.96 5.23 36.22
N PHE A 298 6.52 5.54 35.05
CA PHE A 298 7.96 5.85 34.96
C PHE A 298 8.30 7.33 34.76
N HIS A 299 7.33 8.16 34.35
CA HIS A 299 7.57 9.58 34.07
C HIS A 299 6.50 10.48 34.66
N TYR A 300 6.88 11.70 35.02
CA TYR A 300 5.90 12.70 35.43
C TYR A 300 4.97 13.07 34.26
N PRO A 301 3.72 13.46 34.51
CA PRO A 301 2.76 13.84 33.47
C PRO A 301 3.30 14.85 32.45
N LEU A 302 3.91 15.94 32.92
CA LEU A 302 4.41 17.00 32.03
C LEU A 302 5.59 16.51 31.17
N GLU A 303 6.53 15.76 31.76
CA GLU A 303 7.65 15.14 31.04
C GLU A 303 7.12 14.19 29.95
N THR A 304 6.07 13.45 30.27
CA THR A 304 5.43 12.52 29.33
C THR A 304 4.83 13.25 28.13
N LEU A 305 4.02 14.28 28.39
CA LEU A 305 3.36 15.05 27.35
C LEU A 305 4.37 15.79 26.46
N LEU A 306 5.40 16.38 27.06
CA LEU A 306 6.48 17.04 26.32
C LEU A 306 7.27 16.04 25.47
N GLY A 307 7.62 14.88 26.01
CA GLY A 307 8.32 13.82 25.28
C GLY A 307 7.50 13.31 24.08
N ALA A 308 6.21 13.05 24.27
CA ALA A 308 5.30 12.64 23.21
C ALA A 308 5.13 13.73 22.14
N PHE A 309 5.00 15.00 22.55
CA PHE A 309 4.92 16.13 21.63
C PHE A 309 6.19 16.29 20.78
N VAL A 310 7.36 16.23 21.41
CA VAL A 310 8.65 16.28 20.70
C VAL A 310 8.76 15.13 19.70
N ALA A 311 8.41 13.91 20.11
CA ALA A 311 8.43 12.76 19.22
C ALA A 311 7.44 12.89 18.04
N PHE A 312 6.27 13.49 18.27
CA PHE A 312 5.30 13.79 17.22
C PHE A 312 5.88 14.79 16.19
N ILE A 313 6.45 15.90 16.65
CA ILE A 313 7.05 16.92 15.77
C ILE A 313 8.24 16.36 14.99
N LEU A 314 9.13 15.60 15.63
CA LEU A 314 10.37 15.15 15.00
C LEU A 314 10.19 13.94 14.09
N PHE A 315 9.22 13.06 14.36
CA PHE A 315 9.08 11.82 13.61
C PHE A 315 7.76 11.71 12.86
N HIS A 316 6.63 11.98 13.52
CA HIS A 316 5.33 11.78 12.90
C HIS A 316 4.98 12.88 11.88
N MET A 317 5.25 14.15 12.17
CA MET A 317 4.95 15.23 11.22
C MET A 317 5.73 15.09 9.89
N PRO A 318 7.06 14.86 9.89
CA PRO A 318 7.81 14.65 8.65
C PRO A 318 7.33 13.42 7.89
N LEU A 319 7.02 12.34 8.60
CA LEU A 319 6.45 11.13 8.03
C LEU A 319 5.10 11.39 7.33
N ILE A 320 4.18 12.07 8.02
CA ILE A 320 2.85 12.42 7.52
C ILE A 320 2.97 13.29 6.26
N ALA A 321 3.86 14.30 6.30
CA ALA A 321 4.12 15.16 5.16
C ALA A 321 4.68 14.37 3.97
N TRP A 322 5.67 13.51 4.22
CA TRP A 322 6.29 12.67 3.20
C TRP A 322 5.28 11.71 2.54
N LEU A 323 4.48 10.99 3.33
CA LEU A 323 3.46 10.07 2.82
C LEU A 323 2.38 10.78 2.01
N THR A 324 1.96 11.96 2.47
CA THR A 324 0.98 12.80 1.77
C THR A 324 1.55 13.27 0.43
N TRP A 325 2.78 13.76 0.43
CA TRP A 325 3.49 14.15 -0.80
C TRP A 325 3.62 12.98 -1.78
N CYS A 326 3.99 11.79 -1.30
CA CYS A 326 4.07 10.58 -2.13
C CYS A 326 2.72 10.24 -2.77
N ARG A 327 1.63 10.32 -2.02
CA ARG A 327 0.28 10.08 -2.55
C ARG A 327 -0.12 11.11 -3.60
N GLU A 328 0.07 12.40 -3.33
CA GLU A 328 -0.29 13.46 -4.26
C GLU A 328 0.51 13.39 -5.56
N ARG A 329 1.81 13.10 -5.46
CA ARG A 329 2.65 12.87 -6.64
C ARG A 329 2.10 11.72 -7.48
N SER A 330 1.73 10.63 -6.83
CA SER A 330 1.14 9.45 -7.49
C SER A 330 -0.18 9.80 -8.21
N ALA A 331 -1.02 10.63 -7.58
CA ALA A 331 -2.27 11.09 -8.18
C ALA A 331 -2.03 12.01 -9.39
N ARG A 332 -1.03 12.90 -9.32
CA ARG A 332 -0.63 13.78 -10.44
C ARG A 332 -0.07 12.97 -11.62
N GLU A 333 0.77 11.98 -11.34
CA GLU A 333 1.31 11.07 -12.36
C GLU A 333 0.18 10.28 -13.04
N ALA A 334 -0.83 9.82 -12.28
CA ALA A 334 -2.00 9.15 -12.82
C ALA A 334 -2.89 10.07 -13.67
N ALA A 335 -3.04 11.34 -13.29
CA ALA A 335 -3.82 12.32 -14.06
C ALA A 335 -3.10 12.80 -15.33
N ALA A 336 -1.76 12.81 -15.33
CA ALA A 336 -0.95 13.19 -16.47
C ALA A 336 -0.72 12.05 -17.47
N ALA A 337 -0.99 10.79 -17.08
CA ALA A 337 -0.93 9.68 -18.00
C ALA A 337 -1.95 9.91 -19.14
N PRO A 338 -1.51 9.97 -20.41
CA PRO A 338 -2.43 10.17 -21.53
C PRO A 338 -3.52 9.11 -21.42
N ALA A 339 -4.79 9.54 -21.46
CA ALA A 339 -5.91 8.62 -21.52
C ALA A 339 -5.58 7.65 -22.66
N ALA A 340 -5.36 6.38 -22.33
CA ALA A 340 -5.09 5.36 -23.33
C ALA A 340 -6.23 5.47 -24.33
N GLY A 341 -5.91 5.91 -25.55
CA GLY A 341 -6.93 6.20 -26.55
C GLY A 341 -7.82 4.97 -26.74
N PRO A 342 -9.10 5.16 -27.10
CA PRO A 342 -10.03 4.05 -27.30
C PRO A 342 -9.53 2.99 -28.30
N ASP A 343 -8.54 3.34 -29.13
CA ASP A 343 -7.94 2.47 -30.16
C ASP A 343 -6.89 1.46 -29.62
N ALA A 344 -6.61 1.44 -28.30
CA ALA A 344 -5.61 0.55 -27.68
C ALA A 344 -6.19 -0.71 -27.01
N ALA A 345 -7.50 -0.95 -27.10
CA ALA A 345 -8.20 -2.13 -26.58
C ALA A 345 -8.69 -3.03 -27.72
#